data_AF-A0A0M4HE11-F1
#
_entry.id   AF-A0A0M4HE11-F1
#
_cell.length_a   1.000
_cell.length_b   1.000
_cell.length_c   1.000
_cell.angle_alpha   90.00
_cell.angle_beta   90.00
_cell.angle_gamma   90.00
#
_symmetry.space_group_name_H-M   'P 1'
#
loop_
_entity.id
_entity.type
_entity.pdbx_description
1 polymer ?
#
loop_
_entity_poly.entity_id
_entity_poly.type
_entity_poly.pdbx_seq_one_letter_code
_entity_poly.pdbx_strand_id
1 'polypeptide(L)' 'MRKNNGQIVMPAKSNAIDQRHYEQHLYKARHLIENFFARLKQYRGIATRYDKLDQNFLSAIYLASTIIWLN' A
#
# COMPACT_ATOMS: atom_id res chain seq x y z
N MET A 1 -20.68 13.19 -20.63
CA MET A 1 -19.87 12.36 -19.69
C MET A 1 -18.42 12.44 -20.13
N ARG A 2 -17.54 13.03 -19.31
CA ARG A 2 -16.09 13.09 -19.61
C ARG A 2 -15.54 11.67 -19.59
N LYS A 3 -15.18 11.12 -20.77
CA LYS A 3 -14.35 9.92 -20.84
C LYS A 3 -12.97 10.34 -20.33
N ASN A 4 -12.69 10.07 -19.06
CA ASN A 4 -11.33 10.14 -18.57
C ASN A 4 -10.55 9.07 -19.33
N ASN A 5 -9.53 9.46 -20.09
CA ASN A 5 -8.52 8.56 -20.65
C ASN A 5 -7.63 8.01 -19.51
N GLY A 6 -8.24 7.47 -18.45
CA GLY A 6 -7.53 6.85 -17.34
C GLY A 6 -7.00 5.50 -17.81
N GLN A 7 -5.67 5.36 -17.84
CA GLN A 7 -5.05 4.05 -18.03
C GLN A 7 -5.50 3.11 -16.91
N ILE A 8 -6.02 1.95 -17.29
CA ILE A 8 -6.43 0.91 -16.35
C ILE A 8 -5.14 0.23 -15.87
N VAL A 9 -4.77 0.46 -14.61
CA VAL A 9 -3.55 -0.12 -14.00
C VAL A 9 -3.85 -1.41 -13.22
N MET A 10 -5.09 -1.61 -12.80
CA MET A 10 -5.47 -2.81 -12.03
C MET A 10 -5.74 -4.00 -12.96
N PRO A 11 -5.15 -5.17 -12.71
CA PRO A 11 -5.45 -6.39 -13.44
C PRO A 11 -6.88 -6.85 -13.17
N ALA A 12 -7.46 -7.53 -14.16
CA ALA A 12 -8.64 -8.35 -13.92
C ALA A 12 -8.28 -9.50 -12.98
N LYS A 13 -9.27 -10.03 -12.24
CA LYS A 13 -9.06 -11.23 -11.42
C LYS A 13 -8.59 -12.37 -12.31
N SER A 14 -7.76 -13.27 -11.78
CA SER A 14 -7.26 -14.45 -12.50
C SER A 14 -8.38 -15.32 -13.09
N ASN A 15 -9.55 -15.36 -12.43
CA ASN A 15 -10.74 -16.11 -12.88
C ASN A 15 -11.73 -15.25 -13.70
N ALA A 16 -11.32 -14.09 -14.22
CA ALA A 16 -12.18 -13.24 -15.03
C ALA A 16 -12.36 -13.84 -16.45
N ILE A 17 -13.59 -13.79 -16.96
CA ILE A 17 -13.94 -14.27 -18.30
C ILE A 17 -13.26 -13.42 -19.39
N ASP A 18 -13.12 -12.12 -19.15
CA ASP A 18 -12.44 -11.18 -20.04
C ASP A 18 -11.21 -10.59 -19.34
N GLN A 19 -10.03 -10.88 -19.89
CA GLN A 19 -8.77 -10.33 -19.41
C GLN A 19 -8.50 -8.99 -20.09
N ARG A 20 -8.68 -7.91 -19.33
CA ARG A 20 -8.43 -6.55 -19.80
C ARG A 20 -6.92 -6.31 -19.89
N HIS A 21 -6.49 -5.61 -20.94
CA HIS A 21 -5.13 -5.09 -21.03
C HIS A 21 -4.91 -4.03 -19.94
N TYR A 22 -3.84 -4.20 -19.15
CA TYR A 22 -3.45 -3.28 -18.09
C TYR A 22 -1.94 -3.09 -18.12
N GLU A 23 -1.47 -1.93 -17.66
CA GLU A 23 -0.05 -1.62 -17.58
C GLU A 23 0.59 -2.39 -16.41
N GLN A 24 1.16 -3.56 -16.72
CA GLN A 24 1.80 -4.44 -15.74
C GLN A 24 2.92 -3.74 -14.96
N HIS A 25 3.68 -2.86 -15.62
CA HIS A 25 4.76 -2.11 -14.98
C HIS A 25 4.24 -1.20 -13.86
N LEU A 26 3.13 -0.50 -14.11
CA LEU A 26 2.49 0.36 -13.12
C LEU A 26 1.86 -0.46 -11.99
N TYR A 27 1.28 -1.62 -12.29
CA TYR A 27 0.76 -2.52 -11.26
C TYR A 27 1.87 -3.10 -10.38
N LYS A 28 3.05 -3.41 -10.96
CA LYS A 28 4.19 -3.97 -10.24
C LYS A 28 4.68 -3.04 -9.13
N ALA A 29 4.63 -1.73 -9.32
CA ALA A 29 5.02 -0.75 -8.30
C ALA A 29 4.26 -0.91 -6.97
N ARG A 30 3.09 -1.57 -6.96
CA ARG A 30 2.33 -1.91 -5.76
C ARG A 30 3.13 -2.76 -4.76
N HIS A 31 4.08 -3.59 -5.22
CA HIS A 31 4.89 -4.40 -4.30
C HIS A 31 5.71 -3.53 -3.33
N LEU A 32 6.08 -2.30 -3.73
CA LEU A 32 6.88 -1.40 -2.90
C LEU A 32 6.08 -0.96 -1.66
N ILE A 33 4.81 -0.60 -1.87
CA ILE A 33 3.95 -0.17 -0.76
C ILE A 33 3.52 -1.36 0.11
N GLU A 34 3.32 -2.54 -0.48
CA GLU A 34 3.05 -3.77 0.27
C GLU A 34 4.24 -4.16 1.16
N ASN A 35 5.47 -4.08 0.64
CA ASN A 35 6.69 -4.30 1.41
C ASN A 35 6.84 -3.28 2.55
N PHE A 36 6.53 -2.01 2.28
CA PHE A 36 6.54 -0.96 3.31
C PHE A 36 5.56 -1.28 4.45
N PHE A 37 4.32 -1.65 4.13
CA PHE A 37 3.34 -2.06 5.13
C PHE A 37 3.70 -3.36 5.84
N ALA A 38 4.39 -4.29 5.17
CA ALA A 38 4.91 -5.50 5.81
C ALA A 38 5.96 -5.14 6.88
N ARG A 39 6.88 -4.22 6.58
CA ARG A 39 7.87 -3.70 7.55
C ARG A 39 7.20 -2.93 8.69
N LEU A 40 6.22 -2.06 8.40
CA LEU A 40 5.46 -1.37 9.45
C LEU A 40 4.75 -2.34 10.41
N LYS A 41 4.21 -3.45 9.90
CA LYS A 41 3.55 -4.47 10.72
C LYS A 41 4.50 -5.32 11.56
N GLN A 42 5.82 -5.25 11.34
CA GLN A 42 6.79 -5.89 12.26
C GLN A 42 6.78 -5.22 13.64
N TYR A 43 6.44 -3.93 13.69
CA TYR A 43 6.26 -3.21 14.95
C TYR A 43 4.94 -3.61 15.60
N ARG A 44 5.00 -4.50 16.60
CA ARG A 44 3.83 -5.06 17.29
C ARG A 44 2.87 -3.98 17.80
N GLY A 45 3.39 -2.86 18.31
CA GLY A 45 2.61 -1.70 18.77
C GLY A 45 1.73 -1.09 17.68
N ILE A 46 2.27 -0.97 16.46
CA ILE A 46 1.54 -0.45 15.29
C ILE A 46 0.55 -1.50 14.77
N ALA A 47 0.98 -2.76 14.64
CA ALA A 47 0.16 -3.83 14.08
C ALA A 47 -1.13 -4.12 14.87
N THR A 48 -1.07 -3.97 16.19
CA THR A 48 -2.20 -4.24 17.10
C THR A 48 -2.94 -2.98 17.53
N ARG A 49 -2.46 -1.79 17.13
CA ARG A 49 -3.03 -0.49 17.50
C ARG A 49 -3.21 -0.34 19.01
N TYR A 50 -2.14 -0.58 19.78
CA TYR A 50 -2.18 -0.47 21.24
C TYR A 50 -2.35 0.97 21.75
N ASP A 51 -1.92 1.96 20.96
CA ASP A 51 -2.03 3.37 21.32
C ASP A 51 -3.51 3.79 21.41
N LYS A 52 -3.93 4.25 22.59
CA LYS A 52 -5.29 4.74 22.85
C LYS A 52 -5.58 6.08 22.19
N LEU A 53 -4.54 6.89 21.98
CA LEU A 53 -4.65 8.21 21.37
C LEU A 53 -4.20 8.12 19.91
N ASP A 54 -5.02 8.66 19.02
CA ASP A 54 -4.71 8.69 17.58
C ASP A 54 -3.40 9.44 17.29
N GLN A 55 -3.08 10.47 18.09
CA GLN A 55 -1.85 11.24 17.97
C GLN A 55 -0.60 10.39 18.25
N ASN A 56 -0.63 9.58 19.30
CA ASN A 56 0.45 8.67 19.65
C ASN A 56 0.65 7.63 18.55
N PHE A 57 -0.44 7.04 18.06
CA PHE A 57 -0.40 6.09 16.96
C PHE A 57 0.23 6.70 15.68
N LEU A 58 -0.17 7.94 15.35
CA LEU A 58 0.35 8.67 14.20
C LEU A 58 1.87 8.95 14.35
N SER A 59 2.30 9.39 15.54
CA SER A 59 3.72 9.61 15.83
C SER A 59 4.56 8.33 15.72
N ALA A 60 4.03 7.20 16.18
CA ALA A 60 4.68 5.90 16.05
C ALA A 60 4.83 5.47 14.58
N ILE A 61 3.80 5.70 13.75
CA ILE A 61 3.87 5.48 12.30
C ILE A 61 4.93 6.35 11.66
N TYR A 62 4.98 7.65 11.97
CA TYR A 62 5.99 8.53 11.40
C TYR A 62 7.41 8.11 11.79
N LEU A 63 7.63 7.78 13.06
CA LEU A 63 8.92 7.30 13.54
C LEU A 63 9.34 6.01 12.81
N ALA A 64 8.45 5.02 12.74
CA ALA A 64 8.73 3.76 12.03
C ALA A 64 8.97 3.99 10.53
N SER A 65 8.22 4.90 9.91
CA SER A 65 8.38 5.27 8.50
C SER A 65 9.77 5.88 8.23
N THR A 66 10.22 6.80 9.09
CA THR A 66 11.56 7.41 9.00
C THR A 66 12.67 6.37 9.15
N ILE A 67 12.52 5.43 10.08
CA ILE A 67 13.50 4.33 10.28
C ILE A 67 13.55 3.43 9.04
N ILE A 68 12.39 3.07 8.47
CA ILE A 68 12.31 2.25 7.26
C ILE A 68 12.93 2.96 6.06
N TRP A 69 12.83 4.28 5.98
CA TRP A 69 13.42 5.09 4.91
C TRP A 69 14.93 5.26 5.03
N LEU A 70 15.46 5.39 6.25
CA LEU A 70 16.90 5.55 6.49
C LEU A 70 17.69 4.25 6.28
N ASN A 71 17.02 3.10 6.44
CA ASN A 71 17.61 1.77 6.29
C ASN A 71 17.49 1.21 4.88
#